data_AF-A0A955H726-F1
#
_entry.id   AF-A0A955H726-F1
#
_cell.length_a   1.000
_cell.length_b   1.000
_cell.length_c   1.000
_cell.angle_alpha   90.00
_cell.angle_beta   90.00
_cell.angle_gamma   90.00
#
_symmetry.space_group_name_H-M   'P 1'
#
loop_
_entity.id
_entity.type
_entity.pdbx_description
1 polymer ?
#
loop_
_entity_poly.entity_id
_entity_poly.type
_entity_poly.pdbx_seq_one_letter_code
_entity_poly.pdbx_strand_id
1 'polypeptide(L)'
;MKLTFLIPLIVVILATVLLDPFMILMSANMVYTLLVLLFITFVFYALLIAKESSSDEREASHRGFAGRIAYLVGSGMMVAGIIYQAYFIHTVDSWLILALVAMTIAKYTALFIAEKFH
;
A
#
# COMPACT_ATOMS: atom_id res chain seq x y z
N MET A 1 -12.14 18.79 8.29
CA MET A 1 -11.75 17.53 7.60
C MET A 1 -10.45 17.09 8.25
N LYS A 2 -10.53 16.22 9.27
CA LYS A 2 -9.55 16.16 10.37
C LYS A 2 -8.28 15.41 9.91
N LEU A 3 -7.11 15.81 10.43
CA LEU A 3 -5.74 15.49 10.00
C LEU A 3 -5.48 14.07 9.44
N THR A 4 -6.22 13.06 9.90
CA THR A 4 -6.14 11.65 9.51
C THR A 4 -6.25 11.40 8.00
N PHE A 5 -7.03 12.19 7.26
CA PHE A 5 -7.17 12.02 5.80
C PHE A 5 -6.10 12.77 4.99
N LEU A 6 -5.38 13.70 5.62
CA LEU A 6 -4.42 14.56 4.93
C LEU A 6 -3.15 13.78 4.58
N ILE A 7 -2.68 12.94 5.51
CA ILE A 7 -1.48 12.11 5.33
C ILE A 7 -1.65 11.05 4.21
N PRO A 8 -2.71 10.21 4.17
CA PRO A 8 -2.90 9.29 3.06
C PRO A 8 -3.05 10.03 1.72
N LEU A 9 -3.67 11.21 1.71
CA LEU A 9 -3.77 12.02 0.50
C LEU A 9 -2.39 12.48 0.01
N ILE A 10 -1.50 12.93 0.91
CA ILE A 10 -0.12 13.27 0.55
C ILE A 10 0.62 12.04 -0.01
N VAL A 11 0.48 10.87 0.61
CA VAL A 11 1.10 9.63 0.11
C VAL A 11 0.64 9.31 -1.31
N VAL A 12 -0.67 9.41 -1.57
CA VAL A 12 -1.23 9.17 -2.92
C VAL A 12 -0.68 10.18 -3.94
N ILE A 13 -0.63 11.47 -3.58
CA ILE A 13 -0.09 12.52 -4.47
C ILE A 13 1.39 12.26 -4.75
N LEU A 14 2.21 12.03 -3.73
CA LEU A 14 3.65 11.78 -3.88
C LEU A 14 3.92 10.52 -4.71
N ALA A 15 3.19 9.43 -4.47
CA ALA A 15 3.32 8.20 -5.26
C ALA A 15 2.93 8.41 -6.72
N THR A 16 1.87 9.20 -6.98
CA THR A 16 1.43 9.52 -8.35
C THR A 16 2.43 10.41 -9.08
N VAL A 17 3.04 11.38 -8.38
CA VAL A 17 4.11 12.24 -8.93
C VAL A 17 5.33 11.39 -9.33
N LEU A 18 5.64 10.34 -8.57
CA LEU A 18 6.73 9.40 -8.86
C LEU A 18 6.49 8.51 -10.08
N LEU A 19 5.23 8.32 -10.51
CA LEU A 19 4.92 7.67 -11.79
C LEU A 19 5.30 8.53 -12.99
N ASP A 20 5.74 9.77 -12.76
CA ASP A 20 6.20 10.73 -13.75
C ASP A 20 5.25 10.89 -14.96
N PRO A 21 3.96 11.20 -14.73
CA PRO A 21 2.96 11.27 -15.80
C PRO A 21 3.25 12.37 -16.84
N PHE A 22 4.12 13.34 -16.50
CA PHE A 22 4.44 14.48 -17.36
C PHE A 22 5.88 14.47 -17.90
N MET A 23 6.74 13.52 -17.50
CA MET A 23 8.16 13.47 -17.87
C MET A 23 8.94 14.77 -17.54
N ILE A 24 8.45 15.58 -16.61
CA ILE A 24 9.03 16.89 -16.24
C ILE A 24 10.11 16.71 -15.15
N LEU A 25 10.05 15.64 -14.36
CA LEU A 25 10.85 15.45 -13.15
C LEU A 25 12.03 14.49 -13.39
N MET A 26 12.93 14.83 -14.33
CA MET A 26 14.02 13.93 -14.77
C MET A 26 15.42 14.22 -14.17
N SER A 27 15.57 15.06 -13.13
CA SER A 27 16.89 15.16 -12.47
C SER A 27 17.05 14.05 -11.42
N ALA A 28 18.14 13.28 -11.51
CA ALA A 28 18.40 12.15 -10.60
C ALA A 28 18.32 12.55 -9.12
N ASN A 29 18.80 13.75 -8.79
CA ASN A 29 18.75 14.29 -7.42
C ASN A 29 17.32 14.53 -6.93
N MET A 30 16.39 14.95 -7.79
CA MET A 30 14.98 15.13 -7.41
C MET A 30 14.29 13.79 -7.16
N VAL A 31 14.56 12.76 -7.97
CA VAL A 31 13.97 11.42 -7.79
C VAL A 31 14.37 10.83 -6.44
N TYR A 32 15.65 10.87 -6.08
CA TYR A 32 16.12 10.37 -4.77
C TYR A 32 15.51 11.18 -3.61
N THR A 33 15.39 12.49 -3.76
CA THR A 33 14.76 13.35 -2.73
C THR A 33 13.29 13.01 -2.54
N LEU A 34 12.53 12.82 -3.63
CA LEU A 34 11.13 12.43 -3.60
C LEU A 34 10.93 11.04 -3.01
N LEU A 35 11.82 10.09 -3.31
CA LEU A 35 11.80 8.75 -2.71
C LEU A 35 11.98 8.80 -1.19
N VAL A 36 12.94 9.59 -0.70
CA VAL A 36 13.15 9.77 0.75
C VAL A 36 11.92 10.41 1.39
N LEU A 37 11.35 11.45 0.78
CA LEU A 37 10.14 12.10 1.27
C LEU A 37 8.94 11.15 1.31
N LEU A 38 8.75 10.35 0.25
CA LEU A 38 7.71 9.33 0.18
C LEU A 38 7.90 8.29 1.28
N PHE A 39 9.13 7.79 1.47
CA PHE A 39 9.45 6.81 2.50
C PHE A 39 9.11 7.34 3.90
N ILE A 40 9.56 8.54 4.25
CA ILE A 40 9.26 9.17 5.54
C ILE A 40 7.75 9.30 5.73
N THR A 41 7.05 9.83 4.74
CA THR A 41 5.59 10.04 4.81
C THR A 41 4.84 8.72 4.94
N PHE A 42 5.27 7.68 4.23
CA PHE A 42 4.71 6.34 4.32
C PHE A 42 4.93 5.71 5.70
N VAL A 43 6.11 5.88 6.31
CA VAL A 43 6.37 5.42 7.69
C VAL A 43 5.44 6.11 8.68
N PHE A 44 5.25 7.42 8.57
CA PHE A 44 4.29 8.15 9.41
C PHE A 44 2.87 7.63 9.22
N TYR A 45 2.46 7.38 7.97
CA TYR A 45 1.16 6.80 7.66
C TYR A 45 0.99 5.39 8.26
N ALA A 46 2.00 4.53 8.14
CA ALA A 46 1.98 3.19 8.71
C ALA A 46 1.85 3.20 10.24
N LEU A 47 2.54 4.12 10.92
CA LEU A 47 2.42 4.31 12.37
C LEU A 47 1.01 4.76 12.79
N LEU A 48 0.35 5.60 11.98
CA LEU A 48 -1.02 6.02 12.26
C LEU A 48 -2.01 4.87 12.12
N ILE A 49 -1.87 4.04 11.08
CA ILE A 49 -2.69 2.84 10.92
C ILE A 49 -2.49 1.89 12.11
N ALA A 50 -1.23 1.67 12.52
CA ALA A 50 -0.91 0.74 13.61
C ALA A 50 -1.47 1.20 14.97
N LYS A 51 -1.63 2.51 15.18
CA LYS A 51 -2.17 3.08 16.43
C LYS A 51 -3.70 3.17 16.45
N GLU A 52 -4.37 2.87 15.34
CA GLU A 52 -5.81 3.03 15.24
C GLU A 52 -6.55 1.96 16.07
N SER A 53 -7.23 2.39 17.15
CA SER A 53 -7.99 1.52 18.05
C SER A 53 -9.50 1.63 17.81
N SER A 54 -10.21 0.51 17.79
CA SER A 54 -11.67 0.48 17.66
C SER A 54 -12.38 0.81 18.97
N SER A 55 -13.25 1.84 18.97
CA SER A 55 -14.09 2.16 20.14
C SER A 55 -15.49 1.54 20.09
N ASP A 56 -15.97 1.13 18.90
CA ASP A 56 -17.31 0.58 18.67
C ASP A 56 -17.24 -0.59 17.65
N GLU A 57 -18.12 -1.59 17.82
CA GLU A 57 -18.32 -2.72 16.91
C GLU A 57 -18.67 -2.27 15.49
N ARG A 58 -19.45 -1.19 15.36
CA ARG A 58 -19.81 -0.61 14.05
C ARG A 58 -18.58 -0.14 13.29
N GLU A 59 -17.69 0.57 13.97
CA GLU A 59 -16.45 1.02 13.36
C GLU A 59 -15.51 -0.15 13.05
N ALA A 60 -15.50 -1.21 13.86
CA ALA A 60 -14.69 -2.40 13.61
C ALA A 60 -15.11 -3.11 12.31
N SER A 61 -16.42 -3.19 12.06
CA SER A 61 -16.96 -3.72 10.81
C SER A 61 -16.56 -2.86 9.59
N HIS A 62 -16.71 -1.54 9.67
CA HIS A 62 -16.31 -0.63 8.58
C HIS A 62 -14.80 -0.69 8.29
N ARG A 63 -13.94 -0.73 9.31
CA ARG A 63 -12.50 -0.90 9.14
C ARG A 63 -12.14 -2.26 8.55
N GLY A 64 -12.80 -3.33 9.00
CA GLY A 64 -12.63 -4.67 8.45
C GLY A 64 -12.99 -4.73 6.96
N PHE A 65 -14.08 -4.07 6.56
CA PHE A 65 -14.45 -3.95 5.16
C PHE A 65 -13.42 -3.15 4.35
N ALA A 66 -13.00 -1.98 4.83
CA ALA A 66 -11.97 -1.18 4.17
C ALA A 66 -10.66 -1.95 3.98
N GLY A 67 -10.21 -2.69 5.00
CA GLY A 67 -9.02 -3.54 4.92
C GLY A 67 -9.14 -4.69 3.90
N ARG A 68 -10.33 -5.28 3.75
CA ARG A 68 -10.60 -6.31 2.72
C ARG A 68 -10.54 -5.72 1.31
N ILE A 69 -11.16 -4.56 1.09
CA ILE A 69 -11.11 -3.86 -0.20
C ILE A 69 -9.68 -3.47 -0.56
N ALA A 70 -8.93 -2.89 0.38
CA ALA A 70 -7.53 -2.53 0.16
C ALA A 70 -6.66 -3.75 -0.19
N TYR A 71 -6.86 -4.89 0.48
CA TYR A 71 -6.18 -6.13 0.16
C TYR A 71 -6.52 -6.65 -1.25
N LEU A 72 -7.80 -6.65 -1.63
CA LEU A 72 -8.25 -7.11 -2.94
C LEU A 72 -7.71 -6.22 -4.07
N VAL A 73 -7.77 -4.90 -3.90
CA VAL A 73 -7.22 -3.96 -4.88
C VAL A 73 -5.70 -4.09 -4.99
N GLY A 74 -4.99 -4.19 -3.86
CA GLY A 74 -3.54 -4.32 -3.84
C GLY A 74 -3.04 -5.62 -4.47
N SER A 75 -3.62 -6.75 -4.06
CA SER A 75 -3.29 -8.07 -4.66
C SER A 75 -3.68 -8.14 -6.13
N GLY A 76 -4.85 -7.59 -6.50
CA GLY A 76 -5.28 -7.46 -7.89
C GLY A 76 -4.31 -6.65 -8.75
N MET A 77 -3.80 -5.53 -8.23
CA MET A 77 -2.80 -4.72 -8.95
C MET A 77 -1.45 -5.43 -9.09
N MET A 78 -1.00 -6.18 -8.09
CA MET A 78 0.21 -6.99 -8.21
C MET A 78 0.06 -8.05 -9.29
N VAL A 79 -1.09 -8.76 -9.33
CA VAL A 79 -1.37 -9.76 -10.38
C VAL A 79 -1.43 -9.09 -11.76
N ALA A 80 -2.14 -7.96 -11.90
CA ALA A 80 -2.19 -7.21 -13.15
C ALA A 80 -0.80 -6.74 -13.61
N GLY A 81 0.04 -6.27 -12.68
CA GLY A 81 1.43 -5.89 -12.95
C GLY A 81 2.29 -7.06 -13.43
N ILE A 82 2.15 -8.23 -12.81
CA ILE A 82 2.85 -9.45 -13.23
C ILE A 82 2.42 -9.86 -14.65
N ILE A 83 1.11 -9.84 -14.95
CA ILE A 83 0.59 -10.15 -16.29
C ILE A 83 1.15 -9.17 -17.32
N TYR A 84 1.13 -7.87 -17.01
CA TYR A 84 1.69 -6.84 -17.89
C TYR A 84 3.19 -7.04 -18.14
N GLN A 85 3.98 -7.26 -17.08
CA GLN A 85 5.42 -7.49 -17.21
C GLN A 85 5.74 -8.78 -17.98
N ALA A 86 5.01 -9.87 -17.73
CA ALA A 86 5.20 -11.13 -18.45
C ALA A 86 4.89 -10.99 -19.95
N TYR A 87 3.83 -10.25 -20.30
CA TYR A 87 3.38 -10.14 -21.69
C TYR A 87 4.17 -9.09 -22.50
N PHE A 88 4.48 -7.93 -21.93
CA PHE A 88 5.09 -6.82 -22.66
C PHE A 88 6.59 -6.68 -22.45
N ILE A 89 7.10 -7.06 -21.27
CA ILE A 89 8.51 -6.89 -20.90
C ILE A 89 9.26 -8.24 -20.97
N HIS A 90 8.52 -9.35 -21.01
CA HIS A 90 9.04 -10.73 -21.04
C HIS A 90 10.01 -11.07 -19.88
N THR A 91 10.04 -10.23 -18.85
CA THR A 91 10.76 -10.45 -17.60
C THR A 91 9.84 -10.06 -16.47
N VAL A 92 9.70 -10.91 -15.46
CA VAL A 92 8.88 -10.62 -14.28
C VAL A 92 9.80 -10.18 -13.15
N ASP A 93 9.52 -9.03 -12.56
CA ASP A 93 10.25 -8.56 -11.38
C ASP A 93 9.90 -9.45 -10.18
N SER A 94 10.94 -10.01 -9.56
CA SER A 94 10.81 -10.88 -8.39
C SER A 94 10.19 -10.14 -7.21
N TRP A 95 10.35 -8.82 -7.09
CA TRP A 95 9.74 -8.04 -6.02
C TRP A 95 8.21 -8.02 -6.08
N LEU A 96 7.60 -8.03 -7.27
CA LEU A 96 6.14 -8.09 -7.40
C LEU A 96 5.60 -9.43 -6.87
N ILE A 97 6.28 -10.53 -7.20
CA ILE A 97 5.92 -11.87 -6.74
C ILE A 97 6.10 -11.96 -5.22
N LEU A 98 7.25 -11.53 -4.70
CA LEU A 98 7.54 -11.53 -3.26
C LEU A 98 6.53 -10.67 -2.48
N ALA A 99 6.14 -9.51 -3.00
CA ALA A 99 5.12 -8.67 -2.39
C ALA A 99 3.76 -9.38 -2.31
N LEU A 100 3.31 -10.01 -3.40
CA LEU A 100 2.04 -10.75 -3.42
C LEU A 100 2.05 -11.92 -2.42
N VAL A 101 3.16 -12.68 -2.38
CA VAL A 101 3.34 -13.79 -1.42
C VAL A 101 3.33 -13.28 0.02
N ALA A 102 4.11 -12.23 0.32
CA ALA A 102 4.20 -11.66 1.65
C ALA A 102 2.85 -11.13 2.15
N MET A 103 2.10 -10.42 1.31
CA MET A 103 0.74 -9.95 1.63
C MET A 103 -0.20 -11.12 1.94
N THR A 104 -0.13 -12.19 1.15
CA THR A 104 -0.98 -13.37 1.32
C THR A 104 -0.69 -14.08 2.63
N ILE A 105 0.60 -14.34 2.93
CA ILE A 105 1.02 -14.95 4.19
C ILE A 105 0.59 -14.08 5.38
N ALA A 106 0.81 -12.76 5.31
CA ALA A 106 0.40 -11.83 6.36
C ALA A 106 -1.10 -11.89 6.63
N LYS A 107 -1.93 -11.95 5.57
CA LYS A 107 -3.39 -12.04 5.69
C LYS A 107 -3.83 -13.34 6.39
N TYR A 108 -3.27 -14.48 5.98
CA TYR A 108 -3.60 -15.78 6.59
C TYR A 108 -3.13 -15.86 8.04
N THR A 109 -1.92 -15.36 8.34
CA THR A 109 -1.37 -15.37 9.70
C THR A 109 -2.21 -14.50 10.63
N ALA A 110 -2.61 -13.30 10.19
CA ALA A 110 -3.48 -12.42 10.96
C ALA A 110 -4.86 -13.04 11.21
N LEU A 111 -5.43 -13.73 10.22
CA LEU A 111 -6.69 -14.45 10.37
C LEU A 111 -6.58 -15.58 11.38
N PHE A 112 -5.53 -16.41 11.28
CA PHE A 112 -5.30 -17.52 12.20
C PHE A 112 -5.16 -17.05 13.66
N ILE A 113 -4.47 -15.93 13.88
CA ILE A 113 -4.37 -15.32 15.21
C ILE A 113 -5.76 -14.86 15.68
N ALA A 114 -6.52 -14.17 14.83
CA ALA A 114 -7.86 -13.70 15.19
C ALA A 114 -8.81 -14.86 15.55
N GLU A 115 -8.76 -15.97 14.82
CA GLU A 115 -9.55 -17.18 15.10
C GLU A 115 -9.14 -17.86 16.42
N LYS A 116 -7.87 -17.77 16.81
CA LYS A 116 -7.35 -18.43 18.02
C LYS A 116 -7.64 -17.66 19.30
N PHE A 117 -7.78 -16.32 19.23
CA PHE A 117 -7.98 -15.43 20.38
C PHE A 117 -9.44 -14.94 20.51
N HIS A 118 -10.37 -15.51 19.75
CA HIS A 118 -11.81 -15.44 19.95
C HIS A 118 -12.35 -16.81 20.37
#